data_AF-A0A9P6XM60-F1
#
_entry.id   AF-A0A9P6XM60-F1
#
_cell.length_a   1.000
_cell.length_b   1.000
_cell.length_c   1.000
_cell.angle_alpha   90.00
_cell.angle_beta   90.00
_cell.angle_gamma   90.00
#
_symmetry.space_group_name_H-M   'P 1'
#
loop_
_entity.id
_entity.type
_entity.pdbx_description
1 polymer ?
#
loop_
_entity_poly.entity_id
_entity_poly.type
_entity_poly.pdbx_seq_one_letter_code
_entity_poly.pdbx_strand_id
1 'polypeptide(L)'
;MRAGSHPDRGDAPEMAARDPLRQELGGDPVKAAQALISAAQAQYAPLHLFLGRDAFDQARGKIQSVQQELARWREMSVSIGFVDERRLAA
;
A
#
# COMPACT_ATOMS: atom_id res chain seq x y z
N MET A 1 0.77 -14.85 68.51
CA MET A 1 0.58 -15.57 67.23
C MET A 1 0.36 -14.53 66.15
N ARG A 2 1.10 -14.63 65.04
CA ARG A 2 1.46 -13.51 64.15
C ARG A 2 0.31 -13.05 63.24
N ALA A 3 0.38 -11.76 62.92
CA ALA A 3 -0.47 -10.95 62.06
C ALA A 3 -0.71 -11.56 60.66
N GLY A 4 -1.84 -11.16 60.07
CA GLY A 4 -2.24 -11.55 58.72
C GLY A 4 -1.25 -11.10 57.65
N SER A 5 -1.23 -11.85 56.56
CA SER A 5 -0.71 -11.42 55.27
C SER A 5 -1.40 -12.26 54.20
N HIS A 6 -2.35 -11.63 53.54
CA HIS A 6 -2.83 -12.04 52.22
C HIS A 6 -1.63 -11.97 51.27
N PRO A 7 -1.23 -13.06 50.59
CA PRO A 7 -0.29 -12.95 49.49
C PRO A 7 -1.03 -12.42 48.26
N ASP A 8 -0.79 -11.15 48.00
CA ASP A 8 -0.42 -10.59 46.70
C ASP A 8 -0.92 -11.35 45.46
N ARG A 9 -2.01 -10.84 44.87
CA ARG A 9 -2.49 -11.20 43.53
C ARG A 9 -1.74 -10.31 42.52
N GLY A 10 -0.42 -10.40 42.53
CA GLY A 10 0.50 -9.47 41.87
C GLY A 10 1.14 -9.95 40.57
N ASP A 11 0.91 -11.19 40.14
CA ASP A 11 1.59 -11.76 38.96
C ASP A 11 0.62 -12.49 38.02
N ALA A 12 -0.33 -11.74 37.44
CA ALA A 12 -0.90 -12.18 36.17
C ALA A 12 0.15 -11.89 35.09
N PRO A 13 0.62 -12.88 34.32
CA PRO A 13 1.49 -12.60 33.20
C PRO A 13 0.64 -11.94 32.10
N GLU A 14 0.60 -10.61 32.11
CA GLU A 14 0.08 -9.72 31.05
C GLU A 14 0.95 -9.80 29.77
N MET A 15 1.52 -10.96 29.47
CA MET A 15 2.42 -11.17 28.34
C MET A 15 2.08 -12.45 27.55
N ALA A 16 0.81 -12.87 27.59
CA ALA A 16 0.30 -13.96 26.75
C ALA A 16 -0.64 -13.47 25.63
N ALA A 17 -0.55 -12.20 25.24
CA ALA A 17 -1.21 -11.67 24.05
C ALA A 17 -0.20 -11.45 22.91
N ARG A 18 0.68 -12.44 22.67
CA ARG A 18 1.41 -12.52 21.40
C ARG A 18 0.60 -13.43 20.50
N ASP A 19 -0.36 -12.81 19.84
CA ASP A 19 -1.22 -13.40 18.83
C ASP A 19 -0.37 -14.24 17.84
N PRO A 20 -0.54 -15.58 17.77
CA PRO A 20 0.22 -16.43 16.86
C PRO A 20 -0.25 -16.26 15.41
N LEU A 21 -1.22 -15.39 15.16
CA LEU A 21 -1.63 -14.91 13.84
C LEU A 21 -0.64 -13.87 13.27
N ARG A 22 0.66 -13.94 13.61
CA ARG A 22 1.71 -13.32 12.78
C ARG A 22 1.85 -14.13 11.49
N GLN A 23 0.73 -14.28 10.78
CA GLN A 23 0.65 -14.66 9.40
C GLN A 23 1.56 -13.66 8.70
N GLU A 24 2.70 -14.14 8.19
CA GLU A 24 3.59 -13.37 7.33
C GLU A 24 2.75 -12.87 6.16
N LEU A 25 2.17 -11.69 6.31
CA LEU A 25 1.57 -10.93 5.23
C LEU A 25 2.76 -10.61 4.32
N GLY A 26 2.94 -11.46 3.31
CA GLY A 26 4.16 -11.64 2.52
C GLY A 26 5.02 -10.39 2.38
N GLY A 27 6.19 -10.42 3.01
CA GLY A 27 7.18 -9.36 2.92
C GLY A 27 7.92 -9.13 4.23
N ASP A 28 9.15 -8.63 4.13
CA ASP A 28 9.92 -8.18 5.29
C ASP A 28 9.40 -6.80 5.74
N PRO A 29 8.77 -6.69 6.93
CA PRO A 29 8.17 -5.45 7.39
C PRO A 29 9.22 -4.34 7.59
N VAL A 30 10.48 -4.68 7.84
CA VAL A 30 11.57 -3.70 7.96
C VAL A 30 11.86 -3.08 6.60
N LYS A 31 11.88 -3.89 5.53
CA LYS A 31 12.06 -3.38 4.16
C LYS A 31 10.88 -2.54 3.70
N ALA A 32 9.66 -2.91 4.09
CA ALA A 32 8.48 -2.11 3.79
C ALA A 32 8.52 -0.73 4.46
N ALA A 33 8.87 -0.68 5.75
CA ALA A 33 9.03 0.59 6.48
C ALA A 33 10.13 1.46 5.86
N GLN A 34 11.27 0.88 5.50
CA GLN A 34 12.36 1.60 4.84
C GLN A 34 11.94 2.17 3.48
N ALA A 35 11.19 1.41 2.68
CA ALA A 35 10.69 1.87 1.39
C ALA A 35 9.72 3.05 1.54
N LEU A 36 8.86 3.03 2.57
CA LEU A 36 7.95 4.14 2.87
C LEU A 36 8.70 5.41 3.29
N ILE A 37 9.71 5.29 4.15
CA ILE A 37 10.54 6.42 4.57
C ILE A 37 11.25 7.03 3.36
N SER A 38 11.84 6.19 2.51
CA SER A 38 12.51 6.66 1.29
C SER A 38 11.53 7.33 0.32
N ALA A 39 10.31 6.81 0.18
CA ALA A 39 9.27 7.41 -0.64
C ALA A 39 8.80 8.76 -0.09
N ALA A 40 8.69 8.91 1.23
CA ALA A 40 8.33 10.17 1.88
C ALA A 40 9.43 11.24 1.79
N GLN A 41 10.70 10.82 1.77
CA GLN A 41 11.85 11.71 1.63
C GLN A 41 12.18 12.04 0.16
N ALA A 42 11.55 11.35 -0.80
CA ALA A 42 11.77 11.63 -2.21
C ALA A 42 11.24 13.02 -2.57
N GLN A 43 11.98 13.71 -3.45
CA GLN A 43 11.59 15.05 -3.94
C GLN A 43 10.23 15.03 -4.66
N TYR A 44 9.84 13.87 -5.20
CA TYR A 44 8.51 13.58 -5.70
C TYR A 44 7.96 12.36 -4.97
N ALA A 45 7.16 12.60 -3.92
CA ALA A 45 6.51 11.54 -3.17
C ALA A 45 5.54 10.77 -4.09
N PRO A 46 5.69 9.44 -4.25
CA PRO A 46 4.83 8.66 -5.13
C PRO A 46 3.41 8.57 -4.57
N LEU A 47 2.41 8.93 -5.39
CA LEU A 47 0.99 8.74 -5.07
C LEU A 47 0.61 7.26 -4.92
N HIS A 48 1.27 6.38 -5.66
CA HIS A 48 1.08 4.94 -5.62
C HIS A 48 2.42 4.25 -5.44
N LEU A 49 2.63 3.64 -4.27
CA LEU A 49 3.81 2.84 -3.96
C LEU A 49 3.41 1.36 -3.82
N PHE A 50 3.88 0.52 -4.74
CA PHE A 50 3.64 -0.92 -4.70
C PHE A 50 4.80 -1.61 -3.98
N LEU A 51 4.50 -2.23 -2.84
CA LEU A 51 5.47 -2.95 -2.03
C LEU A 51 5.40 -4.44 -2.34
N GLY A 52 6.51 -5.00 -2.80
CA GLY A 52 6.61 -6.40 -3.20
C GLY A 52 6.48 -6.61 -4.72
N ARG A 53 7.10 -7.70 -5.19
CA ARG A 53 7.21 -8.03 -6.62
C ARG A 53 5.84 -8.33 -7.23
N ASP A 54 5.02 -9.09 -6.53
CA ASP A 54 3.70 -9.49 -6.99
C ASP A 54 2.77 -8.27 -7.18
N ALA A 55 2.70 -7.39 -6.18
CA ALA A 55 1.92 -6.16 -6.26
C ALA A 55 2.37 -5.27 -7.44
N PHE A 56 3.68 -5.17 -7.68
CA PHE A 56 4.22 -4.42 -8.81
C PHE A 56 3.86 -5.06 -10.16
N ASP A 57 4.01 -6.38 -10.29
CA ASP A 57 3.72 -7.10 -11.54
C ASP A 57 2.21 -7.06 -11.88
N GLN A 58 1.33 -7.18 -10.88
CA GLN A 58 -0.12 -7.02 -11.05
C GLN A 58 -0.49 -5.60 -11.51
N ALA A 59 0.05 -4.57 -10.85
CA ALA A 59 -0.20 -3.18 -11.21
C ALA A 59 0.27 -2.89 -12.65
N ARG A 60 1.47 -3.35 -13.00
CA ARG A 60 2.02 -3.21 -14.35
C ARG A 60 1.13 -3.90 -15.38
N GLY A 61 0.68 -5.13 -15.11
CA GLY A 61 -0.21 -5.87 -16.00
C GLY A 61 -1.54 -5.14 -16.22
N LYS A 62 -2.14 -4.59 -15.16
CA LYS A 62 -3.38 -3.82 -15.26
C LYS A 62 -3.19 -2.55 -16.09
N ILE A 63 -2.11 -1.80 -15.84
CA ILE A 63 -1.77 -0.59 -16.61
C ILE A 63 -1.58 -0.92 -18.09
N GLN A 64 -0.95 -2.04 -18.42
CA GLN A 64 -0.80 -2.48 -19.81
C GLN A 64 -2.15 -2.81 -20.46
N SER A 65 -3.04 -3.53 -19.76
CA SER A 65 -4.40 -3.81 -20.28
C SER A 65 -5.15 -2.51 -20.58
N VAL A 66 -5.17 -1.58 -19.62
CA VAL A 66 -5.86 -0.30 -19.78
C VAL A 66 -5.28 0.48 -20.95
N GLN A 67 -3.95 0.51 -21.12
CA GLN A 67 -3.32 1.17 -22.27
C GLN A 67 -3.71 0.52 -23.61
N GLN A 68 -3.77 -0.81 -23.67
CA GLN A 68 -4.20 -1.52 -24.89
C GLN A 68 -5.67 -1.23 -25.22
N GLU A 69 -6.54 -1.20 -24.22
CA GLU A 69 -7.94 -0.83 -24.40
C GLU A 69 -8.06 0.62 -24.88
N LEU A 70 -7.33 1.55 -24.27
CA LEU A 70 -7.27 2.94 -24.70
C LEU A 70 -6.84 3.08 -26.16
N ALA A 71 -5.82 2.32 -26.57
CA ALA A 71 -5.35 2.31 -27.96
C ALA A 71 -6.40 1.74 -28.91
N ARG A 72 -7.07 0.64 -28.53
CA ARG A 72 -8.10 -0.02 -29.33
C ARG A 72 -9.32 0.87 -29.56
N TRP A 73 -9.72 1.62 -28.53
CA TRP A 73 -10.91 2.48 -28.60
C TRP A 73 -10.58 3.94 -28.93
N ARG A 74 -9.31 4.28 -29.20
CA ARG A 74 -8.85 5.65 -29.42
C ARG A 74 -9.66 6.38 -30.47
N GLU A 75 -9.85 5.80 -31.64
CA GLU A 75 -10.54 6.45 -32.75
C GLU A 75 -11.99 6.79 -32.39
N MET A 76 -12.71 5.83 -31.81
CA MET A 76 -14.09 6.02 -31.36
C MET A 76 -14.19 7.04 -30.21
N SER A 77 -13.31 6.96 -29.21
CA SER A 77 -13.32 7.86 -28.05
C SER A 77 -12.93 9.30 -28.42
N VAL A 78 -11.94 9.47 -29.30
CA VAL A 78 -11.51 10.81 -29.75
C VAL A 78 -12.54 11.43 -30.71
N SER A 79 -13.27 10.62 -31.48
CA SER A 79 -14.31 11.09 -32.41
C SER A 79 -15.50 11.77 -31.70
N ILE A 80 -15.73 11.48 -30.42
CA ILE A 80 -16.78 12.13 -29.60
C ILE A 80 -16.26 13.42 -28.96
N GLY A 81 -14.94 13.61 -28.92
CA GLY A 81 -14.31 14.79 -28.35
C GLY A 81 -14.66 16.05 -29.14
N PHE A 82 -15.18 17.07 -28.46
CA PHE A 82 -15.33 18.40 -29.02
C PHE A 82 -13.95 18.97 -29.35
N VAL A 83 -13.72 19.37 -30.61
CA VAL A 83 -12.53 20.14 -30.98
C VAL A 83 -12.73 21.54 -30.41
N ASP A 84 -12.09 21.81 -29.28
CA ASP A 84 -11.98 23.17 -28.77
C ASP A 84 -10.97 23.93 -29.64
N GLU A 85 -11.47 24.66 -30.63
CA GLU A 85 -10.69 25.41 -31.61
C GLU A 85 -9.74 26.43 -30.96
N ARG A 86 -9.95 26.79 -29.68
CA ARG A 86 -9.04 27.68 -28.93
C ARG A 86 -7.72 27.02 -28.54
N ARG A 87 -7.63 25.68 -28.56
CA ARG A 87 -6.38 24.94 -28.26
C ARG A 87 -5.43 24.84 -29.47
N LEU A 88 -5.94 25.06 -30.69
CA LEU A 88 -5.14 24.97 -31.92
C LEU A 88 -4.49 26.30 -32.33
N ALA A 89 -4.83 27.40 -31.65
CA ALA A 89 -4.40 28.76 -32.01
C ALA A 89 -3.39 29.40 -31.02
N ALA A 90 -2.81 28.63 -30.09
CA ALA A 90 -1.80 29.07 -29.12
C ALA A 90 -0.57 28.18 -29.17
#